data_AF-A0A520CQM7-F1
#
_entry.id   AF-A0A520CQM7-F1
#
_cell.length_a   1.000
_cell.length_b   1.000
_cell.length_c   1.000
_cell.angle_alpha   90.00
_cell.angle_beta   90.00
_cell.angle_gamma   90.00
#
_symmetry.space_group_name_H-M   'P 1'
#
loop_
_entity.id
_entity.type
_entity.pdbx_description
1 polymer ?
#
loop_
_entity_poly.entity_id
_entity_poly.type
_entity_poly.pdbx_seq_one_letter_code
_entity_poly.pdbx_strand_id
1 'polypeptide(L)'
;VYVAYKKASFINRKITYADYYKNGKTPGLKIVALQDVHATPSFNVSWVDKITPIVALSIFLLLVSVINFVNLATAQSVQRAKEVGVKKVLGAYKKQLIVQFLLEAALQTLVALFICIILVEVLLPAFSSHFEVKLSFWHSEQLLSIVLQLVGLFVVITLLAGFYPALILSKYNPVKVLKGNYETGFKGIALRNGLVIVQFIIAVTFIIGIGVMYQQTNFVANKDLGFNREKLINVSSEYFANDPFIQRIKKITGVKHVATTTQVMGSTFNVPGEITYQNQDHNINTVTVTMDALPALDVQVLSGRIFSPEYKQDTVNTAVLNEAAANLLGKNLVGKQFNEGKNVFQIIGVIKDYNNEGFDKAVMPTVYRVTHLGGMSSTNNLLIRFDNDNYKPALASIEAEWKKAYPNFPMIYTSV
;
A
#
# COMPACT_ATOMS: atom_id res chain seq x y z
N VAL A 1 -12.62 4.40 22.54
CA VAL A 1 -12.22 2.97 22.44
C VAL A 1 -10.96 2.66 23.25
N TYR A 2 -9.83 3.35 23.04
CA TYR A 2 -8.56 3.11 23.76
C TYR A 2 -8.62 3.27 25.30
N VAL A 3 -9.42 4.21 25.81
CA VAL A 3 -9.54 4.48 27.27
C VAL A 3 -10.30 3.38 28.02
N ALA A 4 -11.35 2.81 27.41
CA ALA A 4 -12.13 1.72 28.00
C ALA A 4 -11.30 0.43 28.08
N TYR A 5 -10.52 0.16 27.03
CA TYR A 5 -9.58 -0.95 26.96
C TYR A 5 -8.47 -0.85 28.03
N LYS A 6 -7.84 0.32 28.19
CA LYS A 6 -6.82 0.53 29.24
C LYS A 6 -7.37 0.37 30.65
N LYS A 7 -8.62 0.80 30.90
CA LYS A 7 -9.30 0.59 32.18
C LYS A 7 -9.48 -0.90 32.48
N ALA A 8 -9.93 -1.69 31.50
CA ALA A 8 -10.07 -3.14 31.66
C ALA A 8 -8.72 -3.83 31.93
N SER A 9 -7.65 -3.40 31.25
CA SER A 9 -6.29 -3.92 31.48
C SER A 9 -5.75 -3.61 32.87
N PHE A 10 -6.06 -2.45 33.46
CA PHE A 10 -5.61 -2.08 34.80
C PHE A 10 -6.37 -2.82 35.91
N ILE A 11 -7.68 -3.00 35.73
CA ILE A 11 -8.51 -3.81 36.63
C ILE A 11 -7.99 -5.25 36.69
N ASN A 12 -7.69 -5.85 35.54
CA ASN A 12 -7.19 -7.23 35.49
C ASN A 12 -5.80 -7.42 36.11
N ARG A 13 -4.95 -6.39 36.08
CA ARG A 13 -3.60 -6.44 36.65
C ARG A 13 -3.55 -6.01 38.13
N LYS A 14 -4.70 -5.67 38.73
CA LYS A 14 -4.82 -5.13 40.10
C LYS A 14 -3.91 -3.92 40.37
N ILE A 15 -3.56 -3.16 39.33
CA ILE A 15 -2.76 -1.94 39.44
C ILE A 15 -3.68 -0.75 39.28
N THR A 16 -3.60 0.20 40.21
CA THR A 16 -4.37 1.43 40.08
C THR A 16 -3.73 2.36 39.05
N TYR A 17 -4.52 3.29 38.51
CA TYR A 17 -4.02 4.32 37.60
C TYR A 17 -2.88 5.13 38.27
N ALA A 18 -2.98 5.38 39.59
CA ALA A 18 -1.96 6.07 40.36
C ALA A 18 -0.65 5.26 40.47
N ASP A 19 -0.72 3.94 40.63
CA ASP A 19 0.47 3.08 40.73
C ASP A 19 1.23 2.97 39.40
N TYR A 20 0.51 2.94 38.26
CA TYR A 20 1.12 2.81 36.94
C TYR A 20 1.95 4.05 36.52
N TYR A 21 1.58 5.24 36.99
CA TYR A 21 2.25 6.51 36.65
C TYR A 21 3.19 7.04 37.76
N LYS A 22 3.43 6.26 38.81
CA LYS A 22 4.26 6.64 39.98
C LYS A 22 5.75 6.84 39.65
N ASN A 23 6.25 6.25 38.56
CA ASN A 23 7.66 6.27 38.15
C ASN A 23 7.97 7.30 37.04
N GLY A 24 7.27 8.44 36.99
CA GLY A 24 7.56 9.52 36.04
C GLY A 24 7.18 9.21 34.58
N LYS A 25 6.53 8.08 34.31
CA LYS A 25 5.84 7.86 33.04
C LYS A 25 4.59 8.74 33.07
N THR A 26 4.46 9.70 32.14
CA THR A 26 3.21 10.41 31.93
C THR A 26 2.53 9.84 30.68
N PRO A 27 1.20 9.70 30.65
CA PRO A 27 0.53 9.43 29.39
C PRO A 27 0.70 10.66 28.50
N GLY A 28 1.59 10.58 27.51
CA GLY A 28 1.67 11.56 26.45
C GLY A 28 0.40 11.49 25.61
N LEU A 29 -0.58 12.34 25.91
CA LEU A 29 -1.64 12.68 24.96
C LEU A 29 -0.97 13.49 23.85
N LYS A 30 -0.71 12.86 22.70
CA LYS A 30 -0.36 13.61 21.50
C LYS A 30 -1.65 14.29 21.04
N ILE A 31 -1.77 15.58 21.30
CA ILE A 31 -2.87 16.39 20.77
C ILE A 31 -2.64 16.49 19.27
N VAL A 32 -3.56 15.90 18.50
CA VAL A 32 -3.61 16.01 17.04
C VAL A 32 -4.77 16.95 16.74
N ALA A 33 -4.55 17.98 15.92
CA ALA A 33 -5.61 18.89 15.57
C ALA A 33 -6.74 18.12 14.86
N LEU A 34 -8.01 18.47 15.13
CA LEU A 34 -9.16 17.71 14.63
C LEU A 34 -9.17 17.59 13.10
N GLN A 35 -8.63 18.60 12.40
CA GLN A 35 -8.42 18.61 10.95
C GLN A 35 -7.42 17.54 10.46
N ASP A 36 -6.40 17.23 11.26
CA ASP A 36 -5.34 16.27 10.92
C ASP A 36 -5.77 14.82 11.21
N VAL A 37 -6.80 14.62 12.03
CA VAL A 37 -7.35 13.29 12.35
C VAL A 37 -8.01 12.64 11.13
N HIS A 38 -8.60 13.43 10.23
CA HIS A 38 -9.20 12.91 9.00
C HIS A 38 -8.15 12.63 7.92
N ALA A 39 -7.07 13.40 7.85
CA ALA A 39 -6.02 13.25 6.84
C ALA A 39 -4.96 12.21 7.23
N THR A 40 -4.64 12.11 8.53
CA THR A 40 -3.54 11.30 9.06
C THR A 40 -3.99 10.47 10.27
N PRO A 41 -4.52 9.24 10.07
CA PRO A 41 -4.70 8.33 11.17
C PRO A 41 -3.32 7.99 11.74
N SER A 42 -3.07 8.29 13.01
CA SER A 42 -1.75 8.26 13.67
C SER A 42 -1.03 6.89 13.72
N PHE A 43 -1.59 5.87 13.08
CA PHE A 43 -1.06 4.51 13.00
C PHE A 43 -1.16 3.87 11.59
N ASN A 44 -1.51 4.64 10.55
CA ASN A 44 -1.56 4.15 9.17
C ASN A 44 -1.03 5.20 8.18
N VAL A 45 -0.46 4.73 7.06
CA VAL A 45 -0.04 5.57 5.93
C VAL A 45 -1.21 6.47 5.51
N SER A 46 -0.96 7.78 5.33
CA SER A 46 -1.99 8.75 4.94
C SER A 46 -2.75 8.26 3.72
N TRP A 47 -4.09 8.28 3.75
CA TRP A 47 -4.88 7.91 2.58
C TRP A 47 -4.61 8.86 1.41
N VAL A 48 -4.21 10.10 1.70
CA VAL A 48 -3.74 11.08 0.71
C VAL A 48 -2.53 10.53 -0.03
N ASP A 49 -1.55 9.94 0.66
CA ASP A 49 -0.36 9.37 0.01
C ASP A 49 -0.72 8.19 -0.90
N LYS A 50 -1.78 7.43 -0.56
CA LYS A 50 -2.28 6.33 -1.39
C LYS A 50 -2.99 6.83 -2.64
N ILE A 51 -3.78 7.92 -2.55
CA ILE A 51 -4.56 8.43 -3.68
C ILE A 51 -3.80 9.42 -4.55
N THR A 52 -2.79 10.11 -4.01
CA THR A 52 -1.98 11.12 -4.73
C THR A 52 -1.42 10.60 -6.05
N PRO A 53 -0.80 9.40 -6.13
CA PRO A 53 -0.32 8.89 -7.41
C PRO A 53 -1.47 8.63 -8.40
N ILE A 54 -2.63 8.18 -7.94
CA ILE A 54 -3.81 7.91 -8.79
C ILE A 54 -4.40 9.23 -9.33
N VAL A 55 -4.49 10.25 -8.49
CA VAL A 55 -4.99 11.58 -8.89
C VAL A 55 -4.01 12.23 -9.86
N ALA A 56 -2.71 12.20 -9.56
CA ALA A 56 -1.67 12.72 -10.45
C ALA A 56 -1.76 12.03 -11.82
N LEU A 57 -1.80 10.69 -11.83
CA LEU A 57 -1.98 9.88 -13.03
C LEU A 57 -3.23 10.30 -13.84
N SER A 58 -4.36 10.47 -13.18
CA SER A 58 -5.62 10.84 -13.82
C SER A 58 -5.54 12.22 -14.49
N ILE A 59 -4.94 13.21 -13.81
CA ILE A 59 -4.71 14.55 -14.38
C ILE A 59 -3.79 14.46 -15.60
N PHE A 60 -2.71 13.67 -15.52
CA PHE A 60 -1.78 13.48 -16.63
C PHE A 60 -2.45 12.85 -17.87
N LEU A 61 -3.25 11.78 -17.69
CA LEU A 61 -3.96 11.13 -18.79
C LEU A 61 -4.99 12.07 -19.45
N LEU A 62 -5.63 12.91 -18.64
CA LEU A 62 -6.60 13.89 -19.11
C LEU A 62 -5.91 14.98 -19.96
N LEU A 63 -4.75 15.47 -19.54
CA LEU A 63 -3.95 16.41 -20.32
C LEU A 63 -3.51 15.81 -21.67
N VAL A 64 -3.05 14.56 -21.69
CA VAL A 64 -2.71 13.86 -22.95
C VAL A 64 -3.92 13.80 -23.89
N SER A 65 -5.10 13.50 -23.36
CA SER A 65 -6.33 13.41 -24.15
C SER A 65 -6.72 14.77 -24.75
N VAL A 66 -6.61 15.85 -23.98
CA VAL A 66 -6.83 17.22 -24.46
C VAL A 66 -5.83 17.61 -25.54
N ILE A 67 -4.54 17.31 -25.33
CA ILE A 67 -3.48 17.57 -26.32
C ILE A 67 -3.78 16.82 -27.63
N ASN A 68 -4.16 15.55 -27.54
CA ASN A 68 -4.48 14.72 -28.70
C ASN A 68 -5.70 15.29 -29.47
N PHE A 69 -6.73 15.71 -28.75
CA PHE A 69 -7.89 16.37 -29.35
C PHE A 69 -7.50 17.67 -30.06
N VAL A 70 -6.72 18.53 -29.40
CA VAL A 70 -6.23 19.79 -29.98
C VAL A 70 -5.39 19.54 -31.24
N ASN A 71 -4.54 18.52 -31.22
CA ASN A 71 -3.73 18.10 -32.37
C ASN A 71 -4.62 17.69 -33.56
N LEU A 72 -5.64 16.86 -33.30
CA LEU A 72 -6.58 16.37 -34.32
C LEU A 72 -7.45 17.50 -34.88
N ALA A 73 -8.01 18.34 -34.01
CA ALA A 73 -8.79 19.52 -34.42
C ALA A 73 -7.95 20.52 -35.24
N THR A 74 -6.67 20.69 -34.88
CA THR A 74 -5.73 21.53 -35.63
C THR A 74 -5.40 20.91 -36.99
N ALA A 75 -5.24 19.59 -37.10
CA ALA A 75 -5.04 18.93 -38.39
C ALA A 75 -6.25 19.09 -39.33
N GLN A 76 -7.46 18.95 -38.80
CA GLN A 76 -8.71 19.13 -39.55
C GLN A 76 -8.99 20.60 -39.90
N SER A 77 -8.37 21.56 -39.20
CA SER A 77 -8.56 22.98 -39.44
C SER A 77 -8.21 23.42 -40.87
N VAL A 78 -7.29 22.73 -41.55
CA VAL A 78 -6.91 23.00 -42.95
C VAL A 78 -8.06 22.71 -43.91
N GLN A 79 -8.80 21.62 -43.69
CA GLN A 79 -10.00 21.30 -44.47
C GLN A 79 -11.13 22.29 -44.17
N ARG A 80 -11.31 22.64 -42.88
CA ARG A 80 -12.33 23.59 -42.42
C ARG A 80 -12.00 25.05 -42.77
N ALA A 81 -10.77 25.37 -43.14
CA ALA A 81 -10.36 26.73 -43.49
C ALA A 81 -11.16 27.28 -44.69
N LYS A 82 -11.46 26.45 -45.69
CA LYS A 82 -12.29 26.86 -46.85
C LYS A 82 -13.71 27.24 -46.42
N GLU A 83 -14.33 26.41 -45.58
CA GLU A 83 -15.66 26.67 -45.03
C GLU A 83 -15.72 27.98 -44.22
N VAL A 84 -14.73 28.19 -43.35
CA VAL A 84 -14.62 29.43 -42.55
C VAL A 84 -14.35 30.65 -43.44
N GLY A 85 -13.55 30.49 -44.50
CA GLY A 85 -13.30 31.52 -45.50
C GLY A 85 -14.58 31.97 -46.20
N VAL A 86 -15.40 31.02 -46.67
CA VAL A 86 -16.70 31.30 -47.29
C VAL A 86 -17.64 31.99 -46.29
N LYS A 87 -17.74 31.49 -45.06
CA LYS A 87 -18.58 32.10 -44.00
C LYS A 87 -18.20 33.55 -43.70
N LYS A 88 -16.90 33.87 -43.63
CA LYS A 88 -16.43 35.25 -43.43
C LYS A 88 -16.77 36.17 -44.60
N VAL A 89 -16.69 35.68 -45.83
CA VAL A 89 -17.11 36.44 -47.02
C VAL A 89 -18.62 36.70 -47.01
N LEU A 90 -19.42 35.75 -46.50
CA LEU A 90 -20.85 35.89 -46.27
C LEU A 90 -21.22 36.73 -45.02
N GLY A 91 -20.23 37.34 -44.34
CA GLY A 91 -20.46 38.26 -43.22
C GLY A 91 -20.35 37.66 -41.81
N ALA A 92 -19.90 36.41 -41.67
CA ALA A 92 -19.70 35.82 -40.34
C ALA A 92 -18.56 36.52 -39.57
N TYR A 93 -18.88 37.02 -38.37
CA TYR A 93 -17.91 37.70 -37.52
C TYR A 93 -17.04 36.72 -36.73
N LYS A 94 -15.82 37.15 -36.37
CA LYS A 94 -14.84 36.35 -35.63
C LYS A 94 -15.41 35.71 -34.35
N LYS A 95 -16.26 36.44 -33.61
CA LYS A 95 -16.89 35.95 -32.36
C LYS A 95 -17.90 34.83 -32.63
N GLN A 96 -18.68 34.91 -33.70
CA GLN A 96 -19.67 33.88 -34.06
C GLN A 96 -18.99 32.55 -34.38
N LEU A 97 -17.86 32.59 -35.10
CA LEU A 97 -17.06 31.40 -35.40
C LEU A 97 -16.44 30.79 -34.14
N ILE A 98 -15.92 31.62 -33.22
CA ILE A 98 -15.36 31.12 -31.96
C ILE A 98 -16.43 30.42 -31.12
N VAL A 99 -17.61 31.02 -30.97
CA VAL A 99 -18.72 30.42 -30.21
C VAL A 99 -19.19 29.11 -30.87
N GLN A 100 -19.29 29.07 -32.20
CA GLN A 100 -19.66 27.86 -32.93
C GLN A 100 -18.67 26.71 -32.65
N PHE A 101 -17.36 26.96 -32.74
CA PHE A 101 -16.35 25.92 -32.49
C PHE A 101 -16.28 25.49 -31.02
N LEU A 102 -16.49 26.43 -30.08
CA LEU A 102 -16.59 26.08 -28.66
C LEU A 102 -17.83 25.23 -28.36
N LEU A 103 -18.97 25.50 -29.00
CA LEU A 103 -20.17 24.66 -28.86
C LEU A 103 -19.98 23.27 -29.46
N GLU A 104 -19.28 23.14 -30.58
CA GLU A 104 -18.95 21.83 -31.17
C GLU A 104 -18.06 21.01 -30.22
N ALA A 105 -17.02 21.64 -29.65
CA ALA A 105 -16.16 21.01 -28.65
C ALA A 105 -16.93 20.65 -27.37
N ALA A 106 -17.86 21.52 -26.93
CA ALA A 106 -18.71 21.28 -25.77
C ALA A 106 -19.61 20.05 -25.98
N LEU A 107 -20.22 19.91 -27.17
CA LEU A 107 -21.10 18.80 -27.49
C LEU A 107 -20.32 17.48 -27.53
N GLN A 108 -19.12 17.46 -28.11
CA GLN A 108 -18.25 16.28 -28.09
C GLN A 108 -17.81 15.92 -26.67
N THR A 109 -17.44 16.91 -25.86
CA THR A 109 -17.06 16.70 -24.45
C THR A 109 -18.24 16.18 -23.62
N LEU A 110 -19.46 16.63 -23.93
CA LEU A 110 -20.68 16.18 -23.25
C LEU A 110 -20.97 14.71 -23.55
N VAL A 111 -20.84 14.30 -24.82
CA VAL A 111 -20.99 12.90 -25.23
C VAL A 111 -19.93 12.03 -24.54
N ALA A 112 -18.67 12.49 -24.50
CA ALA A 112 -17.60 11.78 -23.79
C ALA A 112 -17.88 11.65 -22.29
N LEU A 113 -18.38 12.72 -21.65
CA LEU A 113 -18.77 12.72 -20.23
C LEU A 113 -19.91 11.72 -19.97
N PHE A 114 -20.91 11.69 -20.84
CA PHE A 114 -22.02 10.73 -20.73
C PHE A 114 -21.53 9.27 -20.81
N ILE A 115 -20.66 8.97 -21.79
CA ILE A 115 -20.03 7.65 -21.92
C ILE A 115 -19.20 7.33 -20.67
N CYS A 116 -18.46 8.30 -20.14
CA CYS A 116 -17.66 8.13 -18.92
C CYS A 116 -18.53 7.74 -17.72
N ILE A 117 -19.67 8.42 -17.51
CA ILE A 117 -20.59 8.10 -16.40
C ILE A 117 -21.12 6.66 -16.53
N ILE A 118 -21.47 6.21 -17.74
CA ILE A 118 -21.91 4.83 -17.98
C ILE A 118 -20.79 3.84 -17.64
N LEU A 119 -19.57 4.10 -18.11
CA LEU A 119 -18.43 3.23 -17.84
C LEU A 119 -18.10 3.15 -16.34
N VAL A 120 -18.18 4.28 -15.63
CA VAL A 120 -18.00 4.31 -14.18
C VAL A 120 -19.03 3.43 -13.50
N GLU A 121 -20.32 3.56 -13.83
CA GLU A 121 -21.40 2.75 -13.23
C GLU A 121 -21.21 1.24 -13.48
N VAL A 122 -20.76 0.87 -14.69
CA VAL A 122 -20.53 -0.54 -15.05
C VAL A 122 -19.29 -1.13 -14.37
N LEU A 123 -18.22 -0.35 -14.22
CA LEU A 123 -16.95 -0.80 -13.64
C LEU A 123 -16.90 -0.68 -12.12
N LEU A 124 -17.74 0.16 -11.51
CA LEU A 124 -17.78 0.38 -10.07
C LEU A 124 -17.95 -0.92 -9.27
N PRO A 125 -18.88 -1.86 -9.63
CA PRO A 125 -19.08 -3.07 -8.85
C PRO A 125 -17.86 -3.98 -8.85
N ALA A 126 -17.18 -4.10 -9.99
CA ALA A 126 -15.94 -4.87 -10.10
C ALA A 126 -14.83 -4.25 -9.23
N PHE A 127 -14.70 -2.92 -9.25
CA PHE A 127 -13.76 -2.20 -8.40
C PHE A 127 -14.09 -2.38 -6.91
N SER A 128 -15.35 -2.19 -6.53
CA SER A 128 -15.85 -2.35 -5.16
C SER A 128 -15.67 -3.77 -4.62
N SER A 129 -15.88 -4.79 -5.45
CA SER A 129 -15.64 -6.18 -5.05
C SER A 129 -14.15 -6.49 -4.89
N HIS A 130 -13.28 -5.90 -5.70
CA HIS A 130 -11.85 -6.18 -5.66
C HIS A 130 -11.15 -5.50 -4.47
N PHE A 131 -11.58 -4.27 -4.14
CA PHE A 131 -10.99 -3.48 -3.06
C PHE A 131 -11.80 -3.50 -1.75
N GLU A 132 -12.90 -4.26 -1.71
CA GLU A 132 -13.83 -4.35 -0.58
C GLU A 132 -14.37 -2.98 -0.10
N VAL A 133 -14.46 -2.01 -1.00
CA VAL A 133 -14.98 -0.66 -0.69
C VAL A 133 -16.41 -0.52 -1.20
N LYS A 134 -17.32 -0.11 -0.32
CA LYS A 134 -18.70 0.27 -0.71
C LYS A 134 -18.68 1.66 -1.33
N LEU A 135 -18.50 1.72 -2.64
CA LEU A 135 -18.65 2.94 -3.42
C LEU A 135 -20.01 2.91 -4.09
N SER A 136 -20.67 4.07 -4.11
CA SER A 136 -21.86 4.29 -4.91
C SER A 136 -21.79 5.68 -5.50
N PHE A 137 -22.05 5.79 -6.79
CA PHE A 137 -22.01 7.09 -7.47
C PHE A 137 -23.28 7.89 -7.18
N TRP A 138 -24.46 7.27 -7.39
CA TRP A 138 -25.76 7.93 -7.23
C TRP A 138 -26.28 8.04 -5.79
N HIS A 139 -25.88 7.12 -4.91
CA HIS A 139 -26.36 7.05 -3.52
C HIS A 139 -25.37 7.66 -2.51
N SER A 140 -24.45 8.49 -2.99
CA SER A 140 -23.50 9.19 -2.12
C SER A 140 -24.16 10.41 -1.46
N GLU A 141 -23.97 10.56 -0.15
CA GLU A 141 -24.34 11.77 0.62
C GLU A 141 -23.70 13.06 0.04
N GLN A 142 -22.66 12.90 -0.79
CA GLN A 142 -21.91 13.99 -1.41
C GLN A 142 -22.23 14.19 -2.89
N LEU A 143 -23.36 13.66 -3.38
CA LEU A 143 -23.76 13.71 -4.80
C LEU A 143 -23.67 15.13 -5.39
N LEU A 144 -24.13 16.15 -4.66
CA LEU A 144 -24.07 17.55 -5.12
C LEU A 144 -22.63 18.03 -5.38
N SER A 145 -21.68 17.64 -4.52
CA SER A 145 -20.27 17.99 -4.69
C SER A 145 -19.68 17.30 -5.92
N ILE A 146 -19.99 16.02 -6.13
CA ILE A 146 -19.55 15.25 -7.30
C ILE A 146 -20.08 15.88 -8.60
N VAL A 147 -21.36 16.22 -8.64
CA VAL A 147 -21.97 16.86 -9.83
C VAL A 147 -21.32 18.21 -10.11
N LEU A 148 -21.09 19.05 -9.08
CA LEU A 148 -20.40 20.32 -9.24
C LEU A 148 -18.96 20.15 -9.78
N GLN A 149 -18.23 19.14 -9.30
CA GLN A 149 -16.89 18.83 -9.79
C GLN A 149 -16.91 18.37 -11.24
N LEU A 150 -17.88 17.53 -11.65
CA LEU A 150 -18.03 17.07 -13.03
C LEU A 150 -18.40 18.21 -13.98
N VAL A 151 -19.29 19.11 -13.55
CA VAL A 151 -19.63 20.32 -14.33
C VAL A 151 -18.41 21.23 -14.45
N GLY A 152 -17.67 21.43 -13.36
CA GLY A 152 -16.41 22.20 -13.38
C GLY A 152 -15.40 21.59 -14.36
N LEU A 153 -15.21 20.27 -14.31
CA LEU A 153 -14.32 19.53 -15.20
C LEU A 153 -14.75 19.64 -16.66
N PHE A 154 -16.05 19.50 -16.95
CA PHE A 154 -16.61 19.67 -18.28
C PHE A 154 -16.30 21.05 -18.88
N VAL A 155 -16.51 22.11 -18.08
CA VAL A 155 -16.22 23.49 -18.50
C VAL A 155 -14.73 23.67 -18.78
N VAL A 156 -13.87 23.22 -17.86
CA VAL A 156 -12.41 23.35 -18.00
C VAL A 156 -11.91 22.62 -19.25
N ILE A 157 -12.33 21.36 -19.46
CA ILE A 157 -11.91 20.57 -20.62
C ILE A 157 -12.41 21.19 -21.92
N THR A 158 -13.68 21.59 -21.98
CA THR A 158 -14.26 22.23 -23.17
C THR A 158 -13.49 23.49 -23.55
N LEU A 159 -13.11 24.31 -22.56
CA LEU A 159 -12.29 25.49 -22.79
C LEU A 159 -10.89 25.12 -23.27
N LEU A 160 -10.18 24.21 -22.60
CA LEU A 160 -8.82 23.82 -23.00
C LEU A 160 -8.78 23.18 -24.41
N ALA A 161 -9.75 22.32 -24.72
CA ALA A 161 -9.85 21.60 -25.98
C ALA A 161 -10.31 22.51 -27.14
N GLY A 162 -11.30 23.38 -26.90
CA GLY A 162 -11.93 24.19 -27.95
C GLY A 162 -11.29 25.56 -28.18
N PHE A 163 -10.67 26.16 -27.17
CA PHE A 163 -10.15 27.54 -27.26
C PHE A 163 -9.02 27.68 -28.28
N TYR A 164 -8.09 26.73 -28.31
CA TYR A 164 -6.93 26.78 -29.20
C TYR A 164 -7.32 26.63 -30.69
N PRO A 165 -8.09 25.61 -31.11
CA PRO A 165 -8.59 25.52 -32.49
C PRO A 165 -9.44 26.74 -32.89
N ALA A 166 -10.32 27.22 -32.01
CA ALA A 166 -11.17 28.37 -32.29
C ALA A 166 -10.35 29.65 -32.55
N LEU A 167 -9.26 29.87 -31.81
CA LEU A 167 -8.35 31.00 -32.03
C LEU A 167 -7.58 30.92 -33.35
N ILE A 168 -7.14 29.72 -33.74
CA ILE A 168 -6.44 29.52 -35.02
C ILE A 168 -7.40 29.74 -36.19
N LEU A 169 -8.55 29.04 -36.19
CA LEU A 169 -9.54 29.09 -37.26
C LEU A 169 -10.12 30.50 -37.45
N SER A 170 -10.34 31.22 -36.35
CA SER A 170 -10.87 32.58 -36.40
C SER A 170 -9.87 33.62 -36.93
N LYS A 171 -8.56 33.35 -36.97
CA LYS A 171 -7.51 34.26 -37.46
C LYS A 171 -7.20 34.14 -38.96
N TYR A 172 -7.74 33.16 -39.68
CA TYR A 172 -7.46 33.02 -41.12
C TYR A 172 -7.97 34.19 -41.96
N ASN A 173 -7.13 34.65 -42.88
CA ASN A 173 -7.46 35.69 -43.86
C ASN A 173 -8.13 35.03 -45.10
N PRO A 174 -9.41 35.35 -45.41
CA PRO A 174 -10.16 34.73 -46.51
C PRO A 174 -9.45 34.82 -47.87
N VAL A 175 -8.72 35.92 -48.13
CA VAL A 175 -8.05 36.17 -49.41
C VAL A 175 -6.90 35.19 -49.64
N LYS A 176 -6.15 34.83 -48.57
CA LYS A 176 -5.06 33.85 -48.67
C LYS A 176 -5.59 32.42 -48.80
N VAL A 177 -6.69 32.11 -48.12
CA VAL A 177 -7.31 30.77 -48.14
C VAL A 177 -7.94 30.45 -49.50
N LEU A 178 -8.57 31.42 -50.17
CA LEU A 178 -9.21 31.22 -51.47
C LEU A 178 -8.22 31.18 -52.64
N LYS A 179 -7.04 31.78 -52.50
CA LYS A 179 -5.97 31.74 -53.51
C LYS A 179 -5.13 30.46 -53.48
N GLY A 180 -5.40 29.52 -52.57
CA GLY A 180 -4.66 28.25 -52.49
C GLY A 180 -3.24 28.35 -51.93
N ASN A 181 -2.78 29.54 -51.52
CA ASN A 181 -1.52 29.70 -50.79
C ASN A 181 -1.72 29.25 -49.34
N TYR A 182 -1.64 27.93 -49.15
CA TYR A 182 -1.50 27.28 -47.86
C TYR A 182 -0.11 27.54 -47.27
N GLU A 183 0.29 28.81 -47.14
CA GLU A 183 1.47 29.12 -46.34
C GLU A 183 1.10 28.97 -44.87
N THR A 184 1.19 27.72 -44.44
CA THR A 184 1.34 27.28 -43.07
C THR A 184 2.43 28.11 -42.42
N GLY A 185 2.06 29.16 -41.69
CA GLY A 185 3.02 29.90 -40.88
C GLY A 185 3.78 28.92 -39.98
N PHE A 186 5.11 28.91 -40.10
CA PHE A 186 6.05 28.03 -39.39
C PHE A 186 5.70 27.79 -37.90
N LYS A 187 5.11 28.80 -37.24
CA LYS A 187 4.68 28.75 -35.84
C LYS A 187 3.58 27.71 -35.55
N GLY A 188 2.63 27.47 -36.46
CA GLY A 188 1.54 26.51 -36.26
C GLY A 188 1.99 25.06 -36.39
N ILE A 189 2.90 24.78 -37.34
CA ILE A 189 3.50 23.45 -37.52
C ILE A 189 4.46 23.13 -36.35
N ALA A 190 5.28 24.10 -35.92
CA ALA A 190 6.21 23.91 -34.81
C ALA A 190 5.48 23.59 -33.50
N LEU A 191 4.37 24.28 -33.20
CA LEU A 191 3.60 24.03 -31.98
C LEU A 191 2.90 22.67 -32.01
N ARG A 192 2.32 22.27 -33.17
CA ARG A 192 1.77 20.92 -33.35
C ARG A 192 2.83 19.84 -33.15
N ASN A 193 3.98 19.99 -33.79
CA ASN A 193 5.07 19.02 -33.66
C ASN A 193 5.56 18.95 -32.20
N GLY A 194 5.64 20.08 -31.49
CA GLY A 194 5.94 20.12 -30.06
C GLY A 194 4.90 19.38 -29.22
N LEU A 195 3.61 19.62 -29.44
CA LEU A 195 2.51 18.92 -28.75
C LEU A 195 2.55 17.40 -29.01
N VAL A 196 2.81 16.98 -30.25
CA VAL A 196 2.95 15.57 -30.61
C VAL A 196 4.15 14.93 -29.92
N ILE A 197 5.31 15.61 -29.89
CA ILE A 197 6.50 15.12 -29.19
C ILE A 197 6.21 14.94 -27.70
N VAL A 198 5.58 15.93 -27.05
CA VAL A 198 5.18 15.84 -25.63
C VAL A 198 4.24 14.66 -25.39
N GLN A 199 3.24 14.47 -26.25
CA GLN A 199 2.33 13.33 -26.16
C GLN A 199 3.07 11.98 -26.24
N PHE A 200 4.00 11.82 -27.18
CA PHE A 200 4.79 10.60 -27.31
C PHE A 200 5.72 10.38 -26.12
N ILE A 201 6.38 11.42 -25.61
CA ILE A 201 7.21 11.33 -24.40
C ILE A 201 6.38 10.79 -23.24
N ILE A 202 5.17 11.32 -23.03
CA ILE A 202 4.28 10.86 -21.95
C ILE A 202 3.88 9.40 -22.17
N ALA A 203 3.44 9.03 -23.38
CA ALA A 203 3.02 7.66 -23.69
C ALA A 203 4.16 6.64 -23.49
N VAL A 204 5.37 6.95 -23.97
CA VAL A 204 6.55 6.09 -23.80
C VAL A 204 6.93 5.97 -22.32
N THR A 205 6.89 7.07 -21.57
CA THR A 205 7.14 7.05 -20.11
C THR A 205 6.15 6.13 -19.38
N PHE A 206 4.88 6.14 -19.79
CA PHE A 206 3.87 5.23 -19.24
C PHE A 206 4.14 3.77 -19.55
N ILE A 207 4.45 3.45 -20.79
CA ILE A 207 4.75 2.07 -21.21
C ILE A 207 5.96 1.55 -20.43
N ILE A 208 7.00 2.36 -20.29
CA ILE A 208 8.18 2.02 -19.48
C ILE A 208 7.79 1.86 -18.01
N GLY A 209 7.03 2.81 -17.45
CA GLY A 209 6.58 2.77 -16.05
C GLY A 209 5.78 1.52 -15.72
N ILE A 210 4.81 1.15 -16.55
CA ILE A 210 4.03 -0.10 -16.41
C ILE A 210 4.95 -1.32 -16.55
N GLY A 211 5.88 -1.32 -17.51
CA GLY A 211 6.84 -2.40 -17.69
C GLY A 211 7.75 -2.59 -16.46
N VAL A 212 8.23 -1.48 -15.88
CA VAL A 212 9.03 -1.50 -14.64
C VAL A 212 8.19 -1.96 -13.46
N MET A 213 6.96 -1.46 -13.29
CA MET A 213 6.06 -1.92 -12.24
C MET A 213 5.80 -3.42 -12.34
N TYR A 214 5.52 -3.92 -13.55
CA TYR A 214 5.32 -5.34 -13.79
C TYR A 214 6.57 -6.15 -13.42
N GLN A 215 7.76 -5.70 -13.84
CA GLN A 215 9.02 -6.35 -13.46
C GLN A 215 9.26 -6.33 -11.95
N GLN A 216 8.97 -5.21 -11.28
CA GLN A 216 9.12 -5.07 -9.83
C GLN A 216 8.15 -5.99 -9.08
N THR A 217 6.87 -6.03 -9.46
CA THR A 217 5.88 -6.94 -8.87
C THR A 217 6.29 -8.40 -9.09
N ASN A 218 6.75 -8.75 -10.29
CA ASN A 218 7.20 -10.11 -10.58
C ASN A 218 8.49 -10.48 -9.82
N PHE A 219 9.41 -9.54 -9.64
CA PHE A 219 10.60 -9.72 -8.84
C PHE A 219 10.25 -9.97 -7.37
N VAL A 220 9.42 -9.12 -6.77
CA VAL A 220 8.97 -9.28 -5.38
C VAL A 220 8.17 -10.57 -5.20
N ALA A 221 7.35 -10.97 -6.19
CA ALA A 221 6.54 -12.16 -6.11
C ALA A 221 7.36 -13.46 -6.14
N ASN A 222 8.46 -13.51 -6.89
CA ASN A 222 9.25 -14.74 -7.07
C ASN A 222 10.56 -14.77 -6.28
N LYS A 223 10.95 -13.65 -5.66
CA LYS A 223 12.18 -13.61 -4.87
C LYS A 223 11.99 -14.41 -3.59
N ASP A 224 13.01 -15.21 -3.28
CA ASP A 224 13.07 -15.99 -2.04
C ASP A 224 13.02 -15.04 -0.83
N LEU A 225 11.98 -15.19 -0.03
CA LEU A 225 11.79 -14.42 1.20
C LEU A 225 12.70 -14.92 2.33
N GLY A 226 13.34 -16.09 2.18
CA GLY A 226 14.13 -16.75 3.23
C GLY A 226 13.26 -17.50 4.25
N PHE A 227 11.94 -17.51 4.06
CA PHE A 227 10.96 -18.26 4.84
C PHE A 227 9.84 -18.74 3.90
N ASN A 228 9.12 -19.79 4.28
CA ASN A 228 8.05 -20.35 3.46
C ASN A 228 6.71 -19.70 3.78
N ARG A 229 6.19 -18.93 2.82
CA ARG A 229 4.86 -18.29 2.91
C ARG A 229 3.70 -19.22 2.57
N GLU A 230 3.97 -20.30 1.83
CA GLU A 230 2.92 -21.24 1.44
C GLU A 230 2.35 -21.92 2.69
N LYS A 231 1.02 -21.97 2.77
CA LYS A 231 0.29 -22.58 3.90
C LYS A 231 0.55 -21.89 5.24
N LEU A 232 0.94 -20.62 5.25
CA LEU A 232 1.16 -19.82 6.46
C LEU A 232 0.18 -18.64 6.50
N ILE A 233 -0.53 -18.51 7.62
CA ILE A 233 -1.35 -17.31 7.88
C ILE A 233 -0.84 -16.61 9.13
N ASN A 234 -0.89 -15.29 9.08
CA ASN A 234 -0.63 -14.42 10.22
C ASN A 234 -1.95 -13.85 10.73
N VAL A 235 -2.35 -14.23 11.94
CA VAL A 235 -3.57 -13.72 12.59
C VAL A 235 -3.16 -12.62 13.55
N SER A 236 -3.69 -11.41 13.31
CA SER A 236 -3.50 -10.29 14.22
C SER A 236 -4.46 -10.47 15.40
N SER A 237 -3.90 -10.77 16.57
CA SER A 237 -4.70 -11.02 17.76
C SER A 237 -3.96 -10.54 18.99
N GLU A 238 -4.61 -9.73 19.82
CA GLU A 238 -4.14 -9.47 21.19
C GLU A 238 -4.39 -10.71 22.06
N TYR A 239 -3.77 -11.83 21.68
CA TYR A 239 -3.89 -13.08 22.39
C TYR A 239 -3.10 -13.00 23.71
N PHE A 240 -3.74 -13.49 24.77
CA PHE A 240 -3.10 -13.64 26.07
C PHE A 240 -2.46 -15.01 26.16
N ALA A 241 -1.15 -15.05 26.42
CA ALA A 241 -0.31 -16.19 26.81
C ALA A 241 -1.00 -17.50 27.25
N ASN A 242 -2.06 -17.44 28.06
CA ASN A 242 -2.77 -18.59 28.64
C ASN A 242 -4.14 -18.90 28.00
N ASP A 243 -4.48 -18.34 26.84
CA ASP A 243 -5.80 -18.53 26.27
C ASP A 243 -5.99 -19.96 25.69
N PRO A 244 -6.99 -20.73 26.16
CA PRO A 244 -7.26 -22.08 25.68
C PRO A 244 -7.45 -22.19 24.14
N PHE A 245 -7.68 -21.07 23.46
CA PHE A 245 -7.77 -20.96 22.00
C PHE A 245 -6.57 -21.55 21.25
N ILE A 246 -5.32 -21.25 21.63
CA ILE A 246 -4.14 -21.81 20.92
C ILE A 246 -4.15 -23.34 21.01
N GLN A 247 -4.46 -23.89 22.19
CA GLN A 247 -4.51 -25.33 22.40
C GLN A 247 -5.66 -26.00 21.64
N ARG A 248 -6.76 -25.28 21.39
CA ARG A 248 -7.85 -25.77 20.53
C ARG A 248 -7.44 -25.77 19.06
N ILE A 249 -6.81 -24.70 18.57
CA ILE A 249 -6.35 -24.63 17.17
C ILE A 249 -5.29 -25.70 16.87
N LYS A 250 -4.35 -25.94 17.80
CA LYS A 250 -3.34 -27.00 17.66
C LYS A 250 -3.93 -28.41 17.45
N LYS A 251 -5.19 -28.63 17.83
CA LYS A 251 -5.90 -29.91 17.68
C LYS A 251 -6.72 -30.01 16.39
N ILE A 252 -6.84 -28.92 15.62
CA ILE A 252 -7.59 -28.91 14.37
C ILE A 252 -6.81 -29.70 13.32
N THR A 253 -7.46 -30.66 12.68
CA THR A 253 -6.86 -31.46 11.62
C THR A 253 -6.42 -30.57 10.45
N GLY A 254 -5.17 -30.74 10.02
CA GLY A 254 -4.56 -29.94 8.94
C GLY A 254 -3.76 -28.73 9.42
N VAL A 255 -3.71 -28.46 10.73
CA VAL A 255 -2.81 -27.48 11.33
C VAL A 255 -1.52 -28.17 11.79
N LYS A 256 -0.38 -27.75 11.23
CA LYS A 256 0.95 -28.29 11.51
C LYS A 256 1.63 -27.62 12.70
N HIS A 257 1.67 -26.29 12.68
CA HIS A 257 2.30 -25.48 13.71
C HIS A 257 1.41 -24.31 14.06
N VAL A 258 1.35 -23.99 15.36
CA VAL A 258 0.72 -22.78 15.88
C VAL A 258 1.72 -22.12 16.79
N ALA A 259 2.11 -20.91 16.44
CA ALA A 259 3.20 -20.21 17.10
C ALA A 259 2.89 -18.74 17.30
N THR A 260 3.47 -18.15 18.34
CA THR A 260 3.37 -16.71 18.57
C THR A 260 4.72 -16.05 18.36
N THR A 261 4.70 -14.84 17.82
CA THR A 261 5.89 -14.01 17.63
C THR A 261 5.56 -12.54 17.92
N THR A 262 6.52 -11.80 18.47
CA THR A 262 6.42 -10.34 18.63
C THR A 262 6.68 -9.58 17.32
N GLN A 263 7.26 -10.25 16.32
CA GLN A 263 7.49 -9.69 14.99
C GLN A 263 6.25 -9.89 14.13
N VAL A 264 5.71 -8.79 13.61
CA VAL A 264 4.56 -8.81 12.70
C VAL A 264 5.08 -9.05 11.28
N MET A 265 4.59 -10.10 10.62
CA MET A 265 4.97 -10.39 9.23
C MET A 265 4.50 -9.27 8.30
N GLY A 266 5.40 -8.76 7.44
CA GLY A 266 5.09 -7.67 6.51
C GLY A 266 4.98 -6.29 7.16
N SER A 267 5.44 -6.12 8.40
CA SER A 267 5.41 -4.85 9.13
C SER A 267 6.75 -4.52 9.78
N THR A 268 7.02 -3.23 9.94
CA THR A 268 8.28 -2.68 10.41
C THR A 268 8.36 -2.61 11.95
N PHE A 269 7.72 -3.57 12.63
CA PHE A 269 7.69 -3.58 14.08
C PHE A 269 8.95 -4.23 14.65
N ASN A 270 9.81 -3.38 15.22
CA ASN A 270 11.06 -3.78 15.82
C ASN A 270 11.11 -3.40 17.30
N VAL A 271 11.70 -4.26 18.11
CA VAL A 271 12.01 -3.97 19.49
C VAL A 271 13.52 -3.74 19.54
N PRO A 272 13.98 -2.47 19.53
CA PRO A 272 15.40 -2.19 19.65
C PRO A 272 15.90 -2.76 20.97
N GLY A 273 16.92 -3.61 20.86
CA GLY A 273 17.64 -4.20 21.97
C GLY A 273 19.12 -3.84 21.88
N GLU A 274 19.80 -4.04 23.00
CA GLU A 274 21.24 -3.85 23.11
C GLU A 274 21.80 -5.12 23.76
N ILE A 275 22.80 -5.71 23.11
CA ILE A 275 23.52 -6.85 23.67
C ILE A 275 24.99 -6.51 23.85
N THR A 276 25.59 -7.00 24.92
CA THR A 276 27.03 -6.90 25.16
C THR A 276 27.67 -8.24 24.81
N TYR A 277 28.60 -8.22 23.86
CA TYR A 277 29.39 -9.39 23.48
C TYR A 277 30.86 -8.99 23.42
N GLN A 278 31.75 -9.78 24.04
CA GLN A 278 33.19 -9.46 24.14
C GLN A 278 33.49 -8.04 24.68
N ASN A 279 32.73 -7.58 25.67
CA ASN A 279 32.82 -6.23 26.26
C ASN A 279 32.55 -5.08 25.27
N GLN A 280 31.82 -5.34 24.18
CA GLN A 280 31.32 -4.32 23.25
C GLN A 280 29.80 -4.40 23.17
N ASP A 281 29.16 -3.24 23.16
CA ASP A 281 27.71 -3.12 23.05
C ASP A 281 27.29 -3.01 21.57
N HIS A 282 26.26 -3.77 21.22
CA HIS A 282 25.73 -3.85 19.86
C HIS A 282 24.22 -3.64 19.87
N ASN A 283 23.76 -2.71 19.03
CA ASN A 283 22.33 -2.51 18.77
C ASN A 283 21.81 -3.62 17.87
N ILE A 284 20.88 -4.42 18.39
CA ILE A 284 20.33 -5.60 17.71
C ILE A 284 18.82 -5.67 17.97
N ASN A 285 18.05 -6.09 16.97
CA ASN A 285 16.61 -6.29 17.14
C ASN A 285 16.34 -7.55 17.99
N THR A 286 15.40 -7.47 18.92
CA THR A 286 15.03 -8.63 19.75
C THR A 286 13.63 -9.11 19.40
N VAL A 287 13.51 -10.38 19.01
CA VAL A 287 12.24 -11.02 18.71
C VAL A 287 12.00 -12.15 19.70
N THR A 288 10.83 -12.15 20.35
CA THR A 288 10.42 -13.25 21.22
C THR A 288 9.42 -14.13 20.51
N VAL A 289 9.67 -15.43 20.54
CA VAL A 289 8.90 -16.45 19.85
C VAL A 289 8.49 -17.59 20.78
N THR A 290 7.52 -18.39 20.38
CA THR A 290 7.33 -19.75 20.90
C THR A 290 8.22 -20.74 20.15
N MET A 291 8.43 -21.93 20.72
CA MET A 291 9.24 -23.01 20.12
C MET A 291 8.82 -23.34 18.69
N ASP A 292 7.52 -23.29 18.39
CA ASP A 292 6.98 -23.63 17.07
C ASP A 292 7.16 -22.53 16.00
N ALA A 293 7.65 -21.33 16.33
CA ALA A 293 7.64 -20.19 15.40
C ALA A 293 8.66 -20.33 14.27
N LEU A 294 9.91 -20.65 14.59
CA LEU A 294 10.96 -20.85 13.59
C LEU A 294 10.66 -22.07 12.69
N PRO A 295 10.16 -23.21 13.22
CA PRO A 295 9.61 -24.29 12.39
C PRO A 295 8.40 -23.88 11.53
N ALA A 296 7.49 -23.06 12.06
CA ALA A 296 6.34 -22.57 11.30
C ALA A 296 6.78 -21.69 10.10
N LEU A 297 7.86 -20.92 10.26
CA LEU A 297 8.44 -20.12 9.19
C LEU A 297 9.30 -20.93 8.21
N ASP A 298 9.66 -22.17 8.54
CA ASP A 298 10.53 -23.02 7.70
C ASP A 298 11.93 -22.44 7.47
N VAL A 299 12.47 -21.74 8.46
CA VAL A 299 13.76 -21.04 8.29
C VAL A 299 14.91 -22.03 8.10
N GLN A 300 15.85 -21.67 7.21
CA GLN A 300 17.05 -22.46 6.98
C GLN A 300 18.06 -22.26 8.11
N VAL A 301 18.49 -23.34 8.76
CA VAL A 301 19.55 -23.30 9.77
C VAL A 301 20.92 -23.35 9.09
N LEU A 302 21.78 -22.38 9.37
CA LEU A 302 23.16 -22.31 8.84
C LEU A 302 24.15 -23.03 9.76
N SER A 303 23.98 -22.92 11.08
CA SER A 303 24.81 -23.61 12.06
C SER A 303 24.08 -23.84 13.38
N GLY A 304 24.45 -24.89 14.12
CA GLY A 304 23.84 -25.23 15.40
C GLY A 304 22.41 -25.78 15.23
N ARG A 305 21.49 -25.36 16.10
CA ARG A 305 20.09 -25.80 16.10
C ARG A 305 19.13 -24.67 16.45
N ILE A 306 17.86 -24.89 16.13
CA ILE A 306 16.74 -24.06 16.63
C ILE A 306 16.21 -24.60 17.96
N PHE A 307 15.25 -23.87 18.53
CA PHE A 307 14.59 -24.24 19.79
C PHE A 307 13.85 -25.58 19.66
N SER A 308 13.92 -26.41 20.69
CA SER A 308 13.19 -27.68 20.74
C SER A 308 12.62 -27.94 22.15
N PRO A 309 11.40 -28.52 22.25
CA PRO A 309 10.83 -28.95 23.53
C PRO A 309 11.68 -29.95 24.31
N GLU A 310 12.59 -30.66 23.64
CA GLU A 310 13.52 -31.62 24.26
C GLU A 310 14.51 -30.94 25.23
N TYR A 311 14.82 -29.66 25.01
CA TYR A 311 15.79 -28.91 25.80
C TYR A 311 15.09 -27.86 26.65
N LYS A 312 14.75 -28.22 27.89
CA LYS A 312 14.08 -27.29 28.84
C LYS A 312 14.88 -25.99 29.10
N GLN A 313 16.20 -26.02 28.94
CA GLN A 313 17.06 -24.85 29.08
C GLN A 313 16.77 -23.78 28.01
N ASP A 314 16.18 -24.17 26.87
CA ASP A 314 15.97 -23.27 25.74
C ASP A 314 15.13 -22.05 26.14
N THR A 315 14.10 -22.24 26.96
CA THR A 315 13.19 -21.17 27.42
C THR A 315 13.74 -20.33 28.57
N VAL A 316 14.93 -20.66 29.08
CA VAL A 316 15.54 -19.96 30.21
C VAL A 316 16.56 -18.93 29.72
N ASN A 317 17.54 -19.37 28.94
CA ASN A 317 18.67 -18.52 28.59
C ASN A 317 19.35 -18.91 27.27
N THR A 318 18.58 -19.28 26.25
CA THR A 318 19.13 -19.52 24.91
C THR A 318 18.64 -18.53 23.88
N ALA A 319 19.40 -18.38 22.81
CA ALA A 319 19.08 -17.52 21.69
C ALA A 319 19.52 -18.12 20.36
N VAL A 320 18.77 -17.78 19.32
CA VAL A 320 19.10 -18.05 17.92
C VAL A 320 19.35 -16.70 17.24
N LEU A 321 20.37 -16.63 16.39
CA LEU A 321 20.72 -15.42 15.65
C LEU A 321 20.38 -15.58 14.18
N ASN A 322 20.10 -14.49 13.47
CA ASN A 322 20.15 -14.52 12.01
C ASN A 322 21.57 -14.28 11.47
N GLU A 323 21.73 -14.42 10.16
CA GLU A 323 22.99 -14.23 9.45
C GLU A 323 23.50 -12.79 9.59
N ALA A 324 22.64 -11.77 9.54
CA ALA A 324 23.02 -10.39 9.77
C ALA A 324 23.60 -10.16 11.19
N ALA A 325 23.02 -10.76 12.23
CA ALA A 325 23.56 -10.70 13.59
C ALA A 325 24.87 -11.48 13.71
N ALA A 326 24.99 -12.62 13.03
CA ALA A 326 26.24 -13.38 13.01
C ALA A 326 27.37 -12.58 12.33
N ASN A 327 27.09 -11.90 11.23
CA ASN A 327 28.05 -11.05 10.54
C ASN A 327 28.49 -9.85 11.40
N LEU A 328 27.59 -9.30 12.23
CA LEU A 328 27.90 -8.22 13.15
C LEU A 328 28.80 -8.67 14.32
N LEU A 329 28.54 -9.85 14.90
CA LEU A 329 29.22 -10.35 16.10
C LEU A 329 30.46 -11.21 15.78
N GLY A 330 30.63 -11.64 14.53
CA GLY A 330 31.76 -12.44 14.06
C GLY A 330 31.46 -13.93 13.85
N LYS A 331 32.49 -14.71 13.51
CA LYS A 331 32.33 -16.14 13.16
C LYS A 331 32.33 -17.06 14.39
N ASN A 332 31.77 -18.27 14.21
CA ASN A 332 31.70 -19.34 15.21
C ASN A 332 31.04 -18.89 16.52
N LEU A 333 29.76 -18.53 16.45
CA LEU A 333 29.00 -18.02 17.58
C LEU A 333 28.26 -19.10 18.39
N VAL A 334 27.97 -20.25 17.77
CA VAL A 334 27.28 -21.35 18.44
C VAL A 334 28.09 -21.83 19.65
N GLY A 335 27.43 -21.95 20.80
CA GLY A 335 28.03 -22.30 22.08
C GLY A 335 28.56 -21.11 22.89
N LYS A 336 28.73 -19.93 22.27
CA LYS A 336 29.18 -18.72 22.98
C LYS A 336 28.03 -18.05 23.71
N GLN A 337 28.38 -17.11 24.60
CA GLN A 337 27.42 -16.36 25.40
C GLN A 337 27.51 -14.87 25.09
N PHE A 338 26.39 -14.18 25.21
CA PHE A 338 26.31 -12.72 25.24
C PHE A 338 25.47 -12.29 26.45
N ASN A 339 25.68 -11.05 26.87
CA ASN A 339 24.91 -10.46 27.94
C ASN A 339 23.84 -9.55 27.34
N GLU A 340 22.63 -9.62 27.89
CA GLU A 340 21.63 -8.59 27.70
C GLU A 340 21.25 -8.04 29.06
N GLY A 341 21.72 -6.83 29.37
CA GLY A 341 21.64 -6.29 30.72
C GLY A 341 22.31 -7.21 31.74
N LYS A 342 21.53 -7.82 32.63
CA LYS A 342 22.03 -8.74 33.68
C LYS A 342 21.91 -10.22 33.30
N ASN A 343 21.25 -10.53 32.19
CA ASN A 343 20.97 -11.90 31.80
C ASN A 343 22.03 -12.39 30.81
N VAL A 344 22.52 -13.61 31.02
CA VAL A 344 23.50 -14.26 30.15
C VAL A 344 22.77 -15.26 29.26
N PHE A 345 22.83 -15.08 27.95
CA PHE A 345 22.22 -15.97 26.97
C PHE A 345 23.28 -16.76 26.20
N GLN A 346 23.01 -18.05 25.96
CA GLN A 346 23.82 -18.91 25.12
C GLN A 346 23.27 -18.96 23.70
N ILE A 347 24.15 -18.77 22.72
CA ILE A 347 23.81 -18.87 21.29
C ILE A 347 23.78 -20.35 20.91
N ILE A 348 22.62 -20.86 20.51
CA ILE A 348 22.44 -22.28 20.16
C ILE A 348 22.40 -22.54 18.64
N GLY A 349 22.18 -21.50 17.84
CA GLY A 349 22.15 -21.63 16.39
C GLY A 349 22.14 -20.29 15.67
N VAL A 350 22.47 -20.36 14.37
CA VAL A 350 22.36 -19.26 13.42
C VAL A 350 21.47 -19.71 12.27
N ILE A 351 20.43 -18.94 11.98
CA ILE A 351 19.55 -19.13 10.83
C ILE A 351 19.90 -18.17 9.71
N LYS A 352 19.52 -18.51 8.48
CA LYS A 352 19.65 -17.64 7.32
C LYS A 352 18.76 -16.41 7.46
N ASP A 353 19.19 -15.30 6.89
CA ASP A 353 18.37 -14.10 6.84
C ASP A 353 17.08 -14.33 6.06
N TYR A 354 15.99 -13.75 6.58
CA TYR A 354 14.71 -13.70 5.91
C TYR A 354 14.14 -12.29 5.90
N ASN A 355 13.38 -11.96 4.85
CA ASN A 355 12.91 -10.62 4.55
C ASN A 355 11.52 -10.40 5.14
N ASN A 356 11.45 -9.79 6.33
CA ASN A 356 10.17 -9.50 7.00
C ASN A 356 9.53 -8.16 6.58
N GLU A 357 10.33 -7.13 6.31
CA GLU A 357 9.86 -5.75 6.10
C GLU A 357 9.70 -5.36 4.62
N GLY A 358 9.96 -6.28 3.69
CA GLY A 358 10.11 -5.98 2.27
C GLY A 358 11.56 -6.02 1.79
N PHE A 359 11.77 -5.83 0.49
CA PHE A 359 13.09 -5.87 -0.15
C PHE A 359 13.75 -4.50 -0.30
N ASP A 360 13.05 -3.42 0.06
CA ASP A 360 13.54 -2.04 0.06
C ASP A 360 14.44 -1.75 1.28
N LYS A 361 14.47 -2.64 2.28
CA LYS A 361 15.26 -2.52 3.50
C LYS A 361 16.21 -3.70 3.68
N ALA A 362 17.37 -3.42 4.27
CA ALA A 362 18.29 -4.46 4.68
C ALA A 362 17.71 -5.27 5.86
N VAL A 363 18.00 -6.57 5.89
CA VAL A 363 17.62 -7.44 7.01
C VAL A 363 18.38 -7.01 8.26
N MET A 364 17.66 -6.73 9.33
CA MET A 364 18.26 -6.28 10.59
C MET A 364 18.96 -7.44 11.31
N PRO A 365 20.13 -7.19 11.94
CA PRO A 365 20.66 -8.06 12.97
C PRO A 365 19.58 -8.36 14.02
N THR A 366 19.22 -9.63 14.19
CA THR A 366 18.11 -10.05 15.05
C THR A 366 18.51 -11.22 15.94
N VAL A 367 18.15 -11.09 17.22
CA VAL A 367 18.21 -12.14 18.24
C VAL A 367 16.80 -12.68 18.48
N TYR A 368 16.62 -13.98 18.27
CA TYR A 368 15.41 -14.70 18.60
C TYR A 368 15.55 -15.33 19.98
N ARG A 369 14.52 -15.19 20.81
CA ARG A 369 14.41 -15.84 22.12
C ARG A 369 13.14 -16.62 22.21
N VAL A 370 13.17 -17.73 22.94
CA VAL A 370 12.01 -18.56 23.13
C VAL A 370 11.44 -18.42 24.53
N THR A 371 10.12 -18.35 24.64
CA THR A 371 9.40 -18.47 25.90
C THR A 371 8.24 -19.45 25.71
N HIS A 372 7.73 -20.00 26.81
CA HIS A 372 6.56 -20.89 26.77
C HIS A 372 5.29 -20.20 26.26
N LEU A 373 5.22 -18.88 26.42
CA LEU A 373 4.02 -18.08 26.20
C LEU A 373 4.14 -17.10 25.02
N GLY A 374 5.29 -17.10 24.33
CA GLY A 374 5.68 -16.02 23.43
C GLY A 374 6.06 -14.74 24.17
N GLY A 375 6.42 -13.70 23.42
CA GLY A 375 6.61 -12.38 24.02
C GLY A 375 5.29 -11.80 24.51
N MET A 376 5.33 -11.00 25.57
CA MET A 376 4.21 -10.17 25.99
C MET A 376 4.41 -8.75 25.44
N SER A 377 4.36 -8.59 24.11
CA SER A 377 4.29 -7.25 23.51
C SER A 377 2.86 -6.94 23.08
N SER A 378 2.57 -5.66 22.86
CA SER A 378 1.29 -5.22 22.29
C SER A 378 1.08 -5.63 20.83
N THR A 379 2.00 -6.41 20.25
CA THR A 379 2.01 -6.79 18.84
C THR A 379 1.90 -8.28 18.61
N ASN A 380 1.62 -9.07 19.66
CA ASN A 380 1.53 -10.53 19.59
C ASN A 380 0.78 -10.97 18.32
N ASN A 381 1.47 -11.70 17.44
CA ASN A 381 0.83 -12.30 16.27
C ASN A 381 0.84 -13.80 16.41
N LEU A 382 -0.19 -14.42 15.84
CA LEU A 382 -0.36 -15.86 15.81
C LEU A 382 -0.07 -16.36 14.39
N LEU A 383 1.04 -17.07 14.24
CA LEU A 383 1.40 -17.78 13.02
C LEU A 383 0.76 -19.17 13.05
N ILE A 384 0.04 -19.50 12.00
CA ILE A 384 -0.59 -20.81 11.82
C ILE A 384 -0.11 -21.39 10.51
N ARG A 385 0.61 -22.51 10.58
CA ARG A 385 1.06 -23.27 9.41
C ARG A 385 0.18 -24.48 9.20
N PHE A 386 -0.23 -24.72 7.96
CA PHE A 386 -1.04 -25.87 7.56
C PHE A 386 -0.22 -26.96 6.87
N ASP A 387 -0.68 -28.21 6.97
CA ASP A 387 -0.05 -29.36 6.30
C ASP A 387 -0.39 -29.45 4.81
N ASN A 388 -1.63 -29.09 4.46
CA ASN A 388 -2.18 -29.28 3.12
C ASN A 388 -2.37 -27.97 2.36
N ASP A 389 -2.31 -28.05 1.03
CA ASP A 389 -2.59 -26.93 0.12
C ASP A 389 -4.06 -26.48 0.21
N ASN A 390 -4.97 -27.43 0.47
CA ASN A 390 -6.37 -27.13 0.76
C ASN A 390 -6.57 -26.87 2.27
N TYR A 391 -6.07 -25.74 2.76
CA TYR A 391 -6.22 -25.33 4.16
C TYR A 391 -7.58 -24.66 4.46
N LYS A 392 -8.45 -24.45 3.45
CA LYS A 392 -9.77 -23.81 3.62
C LYS A 392 -10.65 -24.48 4.69
N PRO A 393 -10.74 -25.83 4.79
CA PRO A 393 -11.54 -26.48 5.85
C PRO A 393 -10.96 -26.25 7.25
N ALA A 394 -9.63 -26.25 7.37
CA ALA A 394 -8.95 -25.96 8.63
C ALA A 394 -9.16 -24.50 9.04
N LEU A 395 -9.07 -23.57 8.08
CA LEU A 395 -9.34 -22.15 8.29
C LEU A 395 -10.78 -21.89 8.74
N ALA A 396 -11.78 -22.51 8.10
CA ALA A 396 -13.17 -22.41 8.52
C ALA A 396 -13.39 -22.93 9.96
N SER A 397 -12.67 -23.98 10.35
CA SER A 397 -12.69 -24.51 11.72
C SER A 397 -12.04 -23.54 12.71
N ILE A 398 -10.95 -22.88 12.32
CA ILE A 398 -10.30 -21.83 13.13
C ILE A 398 -11.22 -20.63 13.30
N GLU A 399 -11.88 -20.17 12.23
CA GLU A 399 -12.84 -19.06 12.27
C GLU A 399 -14.02 -19.38 13.19
N ALA A 400 -14.52 -20.62 13.17
CA ALA A 400 -15.58 -21.07 14.06
C ALA A 400 -15.13 -21.05 15.53
N GLU A 401 -13.90 -21.51 15.81
CA GLU A 401 -13.31 -21.44 17.16
C GLU A 401 -13.03 -20.00 17.60
N TRP A 402 -12.61 -19.14 16.69
CA TRP A 402 -12.41 -17.71 16.94
C TRP A 402 -13.73 -17.05 17.33
N LYS A 403 -14.81 -17.32 16.59
CA LYS A 403 -16.14 -16.77 16.90
C LYS A 403 -16.67 -17.20 18.27
N LYS A 404 -16.32 -18.41 18.73
CA LYS A 404 -16.64 -18.87 20.10
C LYS A 404 -15.83 -18.13 21.16
N ALA A 405 -14.54 -17.92 20.91
CA ALA A 405 -13.64 -17.24 21.84
C ALA A 405 -13.91 -15.72 21.91
N TYR A 406 -14.19 -15.10 20.76
CA TYR A 406 -14.33 -13.66 20.58
C TYR A 406 -15.56 -13.31 19.73
N PRO A 407 -16.81 -13.48 20.24
CA PRO A 407 -18.03 -13.30 19.45
C PRO A 407 -18.21 -11.89 18.85
N ASN A 408 -17.63 -10.89 19.51
CA ASN A 408 -17.77 -9.48 19.15
C ASN A 408 -16.63 -8.95 18.26
N PHE A 409 -15.63 -9.79 17.93
CA PHE A 409 -14.45 -9.36 17.17
C PHE A 409 -14.25 -10.21 15.92
N PRO A 410 -14.17 -9.61 14.72
CA PRO A 410 -13.85 -10.37 13.52
C PRO A 410 -12.41 -10.89 13.59
N MET A 411 -12.19 -12.09 13.04
CA MET A 411 -10.84 -12.62 12.86
C MET A 411 -10.18 -11.86 11.71
N ILE A 412 -9.08 -11.17 11.98
CA ILE A 412 -8.28 -10.49 10.95
C ILE A 412 -7.03 -11.32 10.70
N TYR A 413 -6.89 -11.82 9.50
CA TYR A 413 -5.71 -12.58 9.08
C TYR A 413 -5.21 -12.11 7.72
N THR A 414 -3.91 -12.26 7.54
CA THR A 414 -3.22 -12.01 6.26
C THR A 414 -2.56 -13.31 5.83
N SER A 415 -2.76 -13.72 4.59
CA SER A 415 -1.91 -14.74 3.97
C SER A 415 -0.53 -14.11 3.82
N VAL A 416 0.49 -14.75 4.40
CA VAL A 416 1.86 -14.24 4.34
C VAL A 416 2.42 -14.37 2.93
#